data_AF-A0A0D2MMP4-F1
#
_entry.id   AF-A0A0D2MMP4-F1
#
_cell.length_a   1.000
_cell.length_b   1.000
_cell.length_c   1.000
_cell.angle_alpha   90.00
_cell.angle_beta   90.00
_cell.angle_gamma   90.00
#
_symmetry.space_group_name_H-M   'P 1'
#
loop_
_entity.id
_entity.type
_entity.pdbx_description
1 polymer ?
#
loop_
_entity_poly.entity_id
_entity_poly.type
_entity_poly.pdbx_seq_one_letter_code
_entity_poly.pdbx_strand_id
1 'polypeptide(L)'
;MGSHSSKYNPMRANILTRVMSWPALVFTFCTWVVFLAGIASLQRTCADGTTGLGQTQARTITALLRPGRDPGCCVPYQAAPDNLNTFGTQGIFGWSGSVLPCLRLFRFYWFMIAFLLVTLLGAFVASGPKYGLSSSRPFWIGMFTINTLLFMIASEATLAALDSSPFSSGQPLMSMRTAAAGAIMTVVGCIFLLLTIGTDWENRRGRAGVAKTTGPGYAGQQGLPTTAAGPGAPVGAGGPVTYTGNP
;
A
#
# COMPACT_ATOMS: atom_id res chain seq x y z
N MET A 1 -15.25 -48.68 20.92
CA MET A 1 -15.64 -47.56 20.03
C MET A 1 -14.38 -46.87 19.56
N GLY A 2 -13.96 -47.14 18.33
CA GLY A 2 -12.70 -46.64 17.77
C GLY A 2 -12.84 -45.17 17.37
N SER A 3 -12.11 -44.30 18.06
CA SER A 3 -11.91 -42.92 17.63
C SER A 3 -11.10 -42.94 16.33
N HIS A 4 -11.79 -42.76 15.20
CA HIS A 4 -11.15 -42.47 13.92
C HIS A 4 -10.49 -41.10 14.03
N SER A 5 -9.25 -41.10 14.53
CA SER A 5 -8.35 -39.96 14.48
C SER A 5 -8.04 -39.69 13.01
N SER A 6 -8.87 -38.84 12.38
CA SER A 6 -8.66 -38.34 11.03
C SER A 6 -7.34 -37.58 11.03
N LYS A 7 -6.28 -38.23 10.54
CA LYS A 7 -4.96 -37.64 10.33
C LYS A 7 -5.12 -36.50 9.32
N TYR A 8 -5.39 -35.31 9.85
CA TYR A 8 -5.47 -34.10 9.05
C TYR A 8 -4.07 -33.83 8.50
N ASN A 9 -3.86 -34.11 7.21
CA ASN A 9 -2.57 -33.92 6.56
C ASN A 9 -2.26 -32.40 6.48
N PRO A 10 -1.31 -31.87 7.28
CA PRO A 10 -1.01 -30.43 7.31
C PRO A 10 -0.48 -29.91 5.97
N MET A 11 -0.09 -30.81 5.07
CA MET A 11 0.41 -30.52 3.74
C MET A 11 -0.67 -29.88 2.81
N ARG A 12 -1.95 -30.22 2.97
CA ARG A 12 -3.03 -29.68 2.10
C ARG A 12 -3.36 -28.22 2.38
N ALA A 13 -3.24 -27.76 3.63
CA ALA A 13 -3.56 -26.37 4.00
C ALA A 13 -2.60 -25.34 3.40
N ASN A 14 -1.32 -25.70 3.21
CA ASN A 14 -0.32 -24.80 2.61
C ASN A 14 -0.47 -24.64 1.10
N ILE A 15 -1.13 -25.61 0.42
CA ILE A 15 -1.33 -25.55 -1.02
C ILE A 15 -2.44 -24.53 -1.35
N LEU A 16 -3.53 -24.54 -0.57
CA LEU A 16 -4.68 -23.68 -0.85
C LEU A 16 -4.33 -22.18 -0.73
N THR A 17 -3.56 -21.81 0.30
CA THR A 17 -3.13 -20.41 0.50
C THR A 17 -2.13 -19.94 -0.54
N ARG A 18 -1.25 -20.83 -1.03
CA ARG A 18 -0.35 -20.54 -2.16
C ARG A 18 -1.12 -20.34 -3.47
N VAL A 19 -2.11 -21.18 -3.74
CA VAL A 19 -2.93 -21.11 -4.94
C VAL A 19 -3.80 -19.84 -4.95
N MET A 20 -4.24 -19.34 -3.79
CA MET A 20 -5.04 -18.10 -3.72
C MET A 20 -4.21 -16.81 -3.74
N SER A 21 -2.99 -16.81 -3.21
CA SER A 21 -2.13 -15.61 -3.16
C SER A 21 -1.49 -15.25 -4.50
N TRP A 22 -1.21 -16.24 -5.35
CA TRP A 22 -0.63 -16.02 -6.68
C TRP A 22 -1.52 -15.18 -7.61
N PRO A 23 -2.81 -15.52 -7.80
CA PRO A 23 -3.73 -14.72 -8.59
C PRO A 23 -3.87 -13.29 -8.05
N ALA A 24 -3.90 -13.11 -6.72
CA ALA A 24 -3.99 -11.78 -6.12
C ALA A 24 -2.73 -10.93 -6.38
N LEU A 25 -1.52 -11.54 -6.37
CA LEU A 25 -0.29 -10.86 -6.74
C LEU A 25 -0.28 -10.46 -8.22
N VAL A 26 -0.65 -11.37 -9.12
CA VAL A 26 -0.72 -11.10 -10.55
C VAL A 26 -1.75 -10.00 -10.84
N PHE A 27 -2.93 -10.08 -10.23
CA PHE A 27 -3.96 -9.05 -10.35
C PHE A 27 -3.44 -7.69 -9.91
N THR A 28 -2.85 -7.60 -8.71
CA THR A 28 -2.31 -6.34 -8.17
C THR A 28 -1.17 -5.79 -9.05
N PHE A 29 -0.34 -6.66 -9.63
CA PHE A 29 0.69 -6.26 -10.58
C PHE A 29 0.08 -5.68 -11.86
N CYS A 30 -0.93 -6.34 -12.44
CA CYS A 30 -1.62 -5.83 -13.63
C CYS A 30 -2.27 -4.46 -13.37
N THR A 31 -2.94 -4.27 -12.23
CA THR A 31 -3.59 -3.00 -11.89
C THR A 31 -2.57 -1.88 -11.62
N TRP A 32 -1.42 -2.24 -11.04
CA TRP A 32 -0.28 -1.33 -10.89
C TRP A 32 0.25 -0.85 -12.25
N VAL A 33 0.37 -1.72 -13.25
CA VAL A 33 0.76 -1.32 -14.63
C VAL A 33 -0.23 -0.34 -15.23
N VAL A 34 -1.54 -0.54 -15.03
CA VAL A 34 -2.58 0.38 -15.52
C VAL A 34 -2.43 1.76 -14.88
N PHE A 35 -2.19 1.82 -13.56
CA PHE A 35 -1.93 3.07 -12.86
C PHE A 35 -0.68 3.78 -13.40
N LEU A 36 0.42 3.03 -13.56
CA LEU A 36 1.68 3.55 -14.12
C LEU A 36 1.48 4.15 -15.51
N ALA A 37 0.73 3.47 -16.39
CA ALA A 37 0.43 3.95 -17.74
C ALA A 37 -0.36 5.27 -17.71
N GLY A 38 -1.36 5.39 -16.83
CA GLY A 38 -2.13 6.61 -16.64
C GLY A 38 -1.25 7.79 -16.20
N ILE A 39 -0.42 7.57 -15.18
CA ILE A 39 0.50 8.59 -14.65
C ILE A 39 1.56 8.99 -15.68
N ALA A 40 2.12 8.04 -16.44
CA ALA A 40 3.11 8.32 -17.49
C ALA A 40 2.52 9.18 -18.62
N SER A 41 1.28 8.89 -19.03
CA SER A 41 0.55 9.70 -20.01
C SER A 41 0.34 11.13 -19.51
N LEU A 42 -0.10 11.30 -18.26
CA LEU A 42 -0.29 12.63 -17.65
C LEU A 42 1.01 13.42 -17.55
N GLN A 43 2.13 12.77 -17.22
CA GLN A 43 3.42 13.44 -17.17
C GLN A 43 3.85 13.93 -18.55
N ARG A 44 3.67 13.12 -19.60
CA ARG A 44 3.96 13.53 -20.98
C ARG A 44 3.13 14.75 -21.38
N THR A 45 1.82 14.69 -21.15
CA THR A 45 0.92 15.80 -21.44
C THR A 45 1.29 17.08 -20.66
N CYS A 46 1.78 16.94 -19.42
CA CYS A 46 2.28 18.11 -18.70
C CYS A 46 3.60 18.66 -19.28
N ALA A 47 4.53 17.78 -19.64
CA ALA A 47 5.82 18.19 -20.22
C ALA A 47 5.66 18.90 -21.57
N ASP A 48 4.70 18.47 -22.39
CA ASP A 48 4.43 19.05 -23.72
C ASP A 48 3.78 20.44 -23.64
N GLY A 49 3.26 20.86 -22.47
CA GLY A 49 2.71 22.21 -22.25
C GLY A 49 1.44 22.55 -23.05
N THR A 50 0.89 21.60 -23.81
CA THR A 50 -0.25 21.80 -24.71
C THR A 50 -1.60 21.91 -23.99
N THR A 51 -1.68 21.51 -22.73
CA THR A 51 -2.92 21.53 -21.91
C THR A 51 -3.07 22.76 -21.01
N GLY A 52 -2.27 23.81 -21.20
CA GLY A 52 -2.37 25.03 -20.39
C GLY A 52 -1.81 24.91 -18.96
N LEU A 53 -1.42 23.70 -18.51
CA LEU A 53 -0.76 23.45 -17.22
C LEU A 53 0.67 24.03 -17.15
N GLY A 54 1.35 24.16 -18.28
CA GLY A 54 2.71 24.73 -18.37
C GLY A 54 2.79 26.12 -19.03
N GLN A 55 1.69 26.66 -19.55
CA GLN A 55 1.72 27.86 -20.40
C GLN A 55 1.40 29.19 -19.69
N THR A 56 0.92 29.17 -18.45
CA THR A 56 0.59 30.41 -17.71
C THR A 56 1.82 31.25 -17.34
N GLN A 57 3.03 30.68 -17.33
CA GLN A 57 4.24 31.43 -16.95
C GLN A 57 5.02 32.01 -18.14
N ALA A 58 4.90 31.44 -19.35
CA ALA A 58 5.71 31.87 -20.50
C ALA A 58 5.01 32.89 -21.42
N ARG A 59 3.68 32.93 -21.45
CA ARG A 59 2.94 33.79 -22.40
C ARG A 59 2.68 35.22 -21.92
N THR A 60 2.70 35.49 -20.61
CA THR A 60 2.48 36.86 -20.09
C THR A 60 3.64 37.80 -20.44
N ILE A 61 4.87 37.29 -20.53
CA ILE A 61 6.04 38.11 -20.88
C ILE A 61 6.11 38.34 -22.41
N THR A 62 5.66 37.39 -23.22
CA THR A 62 5.74 37.50 -24.68
C THR A 62 4.56 38.30 -25.28
N ALA A 63 3.41 38.32 -24.63
CA ALA A 63 2.24 39.10 -25.07
C ALA A 63 2.41 40.62 -24.85
N LEU A 64 3.28 41.05 -23.92
CA LEU A 64 3.60 42.46 -23.71
C LEU A 64 4.63 43.03 -24.70
N LEU A 65 5.20 42.19 -25.59
CA LEU A 65 6.27 42.59 -26.52
C LEU A 65 5.90 42.54 -28.00
N ARG A 66 4.64 42.22 -28.36
CA ARG A 66 4.20 42.26 -29.77
C ARG A 66 2.86 42.99 -29.94
N PRO A 67 2.89 44.30 -30.27
CA PRO A 67 1.71 44.98 -30.77
C PRO A 67 1.50 44.58 -32.24
N GLY A 68 0.31 44.07 -32.57
CA GLY A 68 -0.23 44.11 -33.93
C GLY A 68 -0.07 42.88 -34.83
N ARG A 69 -0.74 41.76 -34.50
CA ARG A 69 -1.13 40.81 -35.56
C ARG A 69 -2.47 40.13 -35.28
N ASP A 70 -3.42 40.51 -36.12
CA ASP A 70 -4.81 40.08 -36.19
C ASP A 70 -5.02 38.66 -36.76
N PRO A 71 -6.26 38.10 -36.69
CA PRO A 71 -6.52 36.74 -36.25
C PRO A 71 -7.02 35.81 -37.36
N GLY A 72 -6.84 34.51 -37.17
CA GLY A 72 -7.52 33.50 -37.99
C GLY A 72 -7.02 32.09 -37.68
N CYS A 73 -7.90 31.26 -37.12
CA CYS A 73 -7.69 29.83 -36.87
C CYS A 73 -6.64 29.48 -35.81
N CYS A 74 -6.96 29.83 -34.58
CA CYS A 74 -6.74 29.07 -33.34
C CYS A 74 -7.28 30.01 -32.27
N VAL A 75 -8.44 29.76 -31.67
CA VAL A 75 -8.86 30.56 -30.51
C VAL A 75 -7.76 30.34 -29.46
N PRO A 76 -6.90 31.33 -29.16
CA PRO A 76 -6.03 31.17 -28.02
C PRO A 76 -6.99 31.05 -26.83
N TYR A 77 -6.87 29.98 -26.06
CA TYR A 77 -7.52 29.89 -24.75
C TYR A 77 -7.19 31.21 -24.04
N GLN A 78 -8.20 32.08 -23.95
CA GLN A 78 -8.02 33.46 -23.52
C GLN A 78 -7.73 33.35 -22.04
N ALA A 79 -6.45 33.37 -21.70
CA ALA A 79 -6.00 33.48 -20.32
C ALA A 79 -6.54 34.82 -19.84
N ALA A 80 -7.64 34.77 -19.08
CA ALA A 80 -8.15 35.91 -18.35
C ALA A 80 -6.97 36.49 -17.56
N PRO A 81 -6.57 37.75 -17.82
CA PRO A 81 -5.65 38.44 -16.94
C PRO A 81 -6.37 38.59 -15.60
N ASP A 82 -5.60 38.44 -14.52
CA ASP A 82 -6.03 38.81 -13.18
C ASP A 82 -6.98 37.80 -12.52
N ASN A 83 -6.55 36.54 -12.46
CA ASN A 83 -6.69 35.66 -11.29
C ASN A 83 -5.59 34.58 -11.38
N LEU A 84 -4.35 35.05 -11.26
CA LEU A 84 -3.18 34.25 -10.93
C LEU A 84 -3.45 33.65 -9.54
N ASN A 85 -4.25 32.61 -9.44
CA ASN A 85 -4.36 31.67 -8.33
C ASN A 85 -5.54 30.75 -8.62
N THR A 86 -5.18 29.53 -8.99
CA THR A 86 -5.97 28.31 -8.78
C THR A 86 -7.11 28.02 -9.76
N PHE A 87 -7.00 26.87 -10.42
CA PHE A 87 -8.07 26.18 -11.12
C PHE A 87 -9.21 25.70 -10.19
N GLY A 88 -9.55 26.43 -9.12
CA GLY A 88 -10.45 25.94 -8.07
C GLY A 88 -9.93 24.71 -7.33
N THR A 89 -8.70 24.24 -7.60
CA THR A 89 -8.06 23.08 -6.97
C THR A 89 -7.39 23.43 -5.62
N GLN A 90 -7.75 24.57 -5.00
CA GLN A 90 -7.33 24.95 -3.64
C GLN A 90 -7.90 23.86 -2.72
N GLY A 91 -7.04 23.08 -2.07
CA GLY A 91 -7.46 22.04 -1.13
C GLY A 91 -7.55 20.62 -1.70
N ILE A 92 -7.31 20.40 -2.99
CA ILE A 92 -7.12 19.03 -3.53
C ILE A 92 -5.70 18.59 -3.23
N PHE A 93 -5.54 17.56 -2.39
CA PHE A 93 -4.24 17.00 -2.02
C PHE A 93 -3.38 16.73 -3.26
N GLY A 94 -2.23 17.42 -3.36
CA GLY A 94 -1.26 17.28 -4.45
C GLY A 94 -1.47 18.22 -5.64
N TRP A 95 -2.66 18.73 -5.93
CA TRP A 95 -2.95 19.53 -7.13
C TRP A 95 -3.15 21.02 -6.84
N SER A 96 -2.50 21.55 -5.80
CA SER A 96 -2.58 22.98 -5.45
C SER A 96 -2.08 23.86 -6.59
N GLY A 97 -2.92 24.80 -7.02
CA GLY A 97 -2.70 25.69 -8.17
C GLY A 97 -1.60 26.76 -8.00
N SER A 98 -0.87 26.75 -6.89
CA SER A 98 0.27 27.63 -6.64
C SER A 98 1.56 27.05 -7.25
N VAL A 99 1.69 27.14 -8.58
CA VAL A 99 2.95 27.05 -9.35
C VAL A 99 3.91 25.91 -8.93
N LEU A 100 3.41 24.74 -8.50
CA LEU A 100 4.28 23.60 -8.30
C LEU A 100 4.68 23.07 -9.69
N PRO A 101 5.99 23.00 -10.02
CA PRO A 101 6.42 22.42 -11.28
C PRO A 101 5.93 20.97 -11.34
N CYS A 102 5.38 20.53 -12.48
CA CYS A 102 4.85 19.18 -12.65
C CYS A 102 5.81 18.09 -12.17
N LEU A 103 7.11 18.33 -12.30
CA LEU A 103 8.18 17.47 -11.81
C LEU A 103 8.09 17.16 -10.30
N ARG A 104 7.69 18.13 -9.46
CA ARG A 104 7.48 17.90 -8.01
C ARG A 104 6.23 17.07 -7.72
N LEU A 105 5.15 17.28 -8.47
CA LEU A 105 3.91 16.54 -8.30
C LEU A 105 4.11 15.06 -8.66
N PHE A 106 4.67 14.80 -9.85
CA PHE A 106 4.92 13.44 -10.30
C PHE A 106 5.94 12.70 -9.44
N ARG A 107 6.87 13.41 -8.77
CA ARG A 107 7.83 12.78 -7.85
C ARG A 107 7.17 11.94 -6.77
N PHE A 108 6.06 12.40 -6.21
CA PHE A 108 5.32 11.66 -5.19
C PHE A 108 4.63 10.41 -5.75
N TYR A 109 3.98 10.53 -6.91
CA TYR A 109 3.36 9.38 -7.59
C TYR A 109 4.37 8.34 -8.04
N TRP A 110 5.52 8.77 -8.58
CA TRP A 110 6.62 7.86 -8.92
C TRP A 110 7.17 7.12 -7.71
N PHE A 111 7.27 7.80 -6.57
CA PHE A 111 7.63 7.14 -5.32
C PHE A 111 6.62 6.07 -4.93
N MET A 112 5.30 6.33 -5.00
CA MET A 112 4.28 5.32 -4.73
C MET A 112 4.39 4.12 -5.67
N ILE A 113 4.55 4.38 -6.97
CA ILE A 113 4.69 3.34 -8.01
C ILE A 113 5.90 2.46 -7.71
N ALA A 114 7.05 3.05 -7.38
CA ALA A 114 8.27 2.32 -7.06
C ALA A 114 8.14 1.55 -5.73
N PHE A 115 7.53 2.17 -4.72
CA PHE A 115 7.33 1.56 -3.41
C PHE A 115 6.44 0.31 -3.50
N LEU A 116 5.35 0.38 -4.28
CA LEU A 116 4.49 -0.78 -4.52
C LEU A 116 5.23 -1.86 -5.34
N LEU A 117 6.00 -1.48 -6.36
CA LEU A 117 6.79 -2.43 -7.15
C LEU A 117 7.77 -3.22 -6.27
N VAL A 118 8.53 -2.54 -5.41
CA VAL A 118 9.44 -3.18 -4.46
C VAL A 118 8.69 -4.11 -3.50
N THR A 119 7.50 -3.68 -3.05
CA THR A 119 6.65 -4.49 -2.17
C THR A 119 6.15 -5.75 -2.87
N LEU A 120 5.71 -5.65 -4.13
CA LEU A 120 5.25 -6.77 -4.94
C LEU A 120 6.39 -7.73 -5.29
N LEU A 121 7.55 -7.24 -5.70
CA LEU A 121 8.74 -8.06 -5.96
C LEU A 121 9.19 -8.79 -4.69
N GLY A 122 9.23 -8.08 -3.57
CA GLY A 122 9.56 -8.66 -2.28
C GLY A 122 8.55 -9.73 -1.85
N ALA A 123 7.25 -9.49 -2.03
CA ALA A 123 6.21 -10.46 -1.76
C ALA A 123 6.29 -11.68 -2.70
N PHE A 124 6.61 -11.46 -3.98
CA PHE A 124 6.83 -12.52 -4.97
C PHE A 124 8.00 -13.42 -4.57
N VAL A 125 9.15 -12.83 -4.20
CA VAL A 125 10.31 -13.58 -3.70
C VAL A 125 9.98 -14.30 -2.39
N ALA A 126 9.28 -13.64 -1.47
CA ALA A 126 8.88 -14.22 -0.19
C ALA A 126 7.89 -15.39 -0.35
N SER A 127 7.08 -15.40 -1.42
CA SER A 127 6.16 -16.49 -1.78
C SER A 127 6.86 -17.75 -2.29
N GLY A 128 8.18 -17.68 -2.50
CA GLY A 128 9.00 -18.79 -2.97
C GLY A 128 9.03 -20.01 -2.02
N PRO A 129 9.51 -21.17 -2.50
CA PRO A 129 9.07 -22.47 -1.99
C PRO A 129 9.45 -22.84 -0.54
N LYS A 130 10.38 -22.13 0.12
CA LYS A 130 11.01 -22.66 1.34
C LYS A 130 10.58 -21.96 2.65
N TYR A 131 10.97 -20.74 3.02
CA TYR A 131 10.69 -20.29 4.41
C TYR A 131 10.50 -18.77 4.64
N GLY A 132 10.46 -17.93 3.59
CA GLY A 132 10.51 -16.46 3.77
C GLY A 132 9.27 -15.86 4.45
N LEU A 133 8.08 -16.27 4.03
CA LEU A 133 6.83 -15.61 4.43
C LEU A 133 6.37 -15.89 5.86
N SER A 134 6.96 -16.84 6.60
CA SER A 134 6.47 -17.14 7.96
C SER A 134 7.04 -16.19 9.01
N SER A 135 8.29 -15.75 8.85
CA SER A 135 8.98 -14.92 9.84
C SER A 135 8.67 -13.43 9.67
N SER A 136 8.53 -12.95 8.43
CA SER A 136 8.35 -11.52 8.12
C SER A 136 6.89 -11.11 7.82
N ARG A 137 5.89 -11.85 8.32
CA ARG A 137 4.46 -11.53 8.10
C ARG A 137 4.03 -10.14 8.56
N PRO A 138 4.31 -9.72 9.81
CA PRO A 138 3.86 -8.41 10.27
C PRO A 138 4.49 -7.29 9.43
N PHE A 139 5.70 -7.50 8.93
CA PHE A 139 6.35 -6.60 7.99
C PHE A 139 5.56 -6.48 6.67
N TRP A 140 5.18 -7.59 6.04
CA TRP A 140 4.38 -7.56 4.80
C TRP A 140 3.00 -6.92 5.01
N ILE A 141 2.32 -7.23 6.12
CA ILE A 141 1.03 -6.60 6.47
C ILE A 141 1.19 -5.09 6.61
N GLY A 142 2.26 -4.63 7.28
CA GLY A 142 2.58 -3.20 7.39
C GLY A 142 2.82 -2.54 6.02
N MET A 143 3.67 -3.17 5.18
CA MET A 143 3.98 -2.65 3.85
C MET A 143 2.75 -2.57 2.95
N PHE A 144 1.91 -3.61 2.91
CA PHE A 144 0.67 -3.56 2.13
C PHE A 144 -0.33 -2.55 2.70
N THR A 145 -0.44 -2.42 4.02
CA THR A 145 -1.29 -1.38 4.65
C THR A 145 -0.86 0.03 4.23
N ILE A 146 0.43 0.33 4.26
CA ILE A 146 0.96 1.63 3.82
C ILE A 146 0.68 1.85 2.34
N ASN A 147 0.90 0.84 1.48
CA ASN A 147 0.57 0.92 0.07
C ASN A 147 -0.92 1.18 -0.17
N THR A 148 -1.81 0.48 0.54
CA THR A 148 -3.26 0.69 0.47
C THR A 148 -3.62 2.14 0.79
N LEU A 149 -3.08 2.70 1.88
CA LEU A 149 -3.33 4.10 2.26
C LEU A 149 -2.82 5.09 1.21
N LEU A 150 -1.60 4.88 0.69
CA LEU A 150 -1.02 5.73 -0.35
C LEU A 150 -1.87 5.73 -1.63
N PHE A 151 -2.30 4.55 -2.08
CA PHE A 151 -3.13 4.41 -3.27
C PHE A 151 -4.57 4.91 -3.07
N MET A 152 -5.10 4.86 -1.84
CA MET A 152 -6.38 5.47 -1.49
C MET A 152 -6.32 7.00 -1.57
N ILE A 153 -5.23 7.60 -1.07
CA ILE A 153 -4.98 9.04 -1.22
C ILE A 153 -4.82 9.39 -2.71
N ALA A 154 -4.12 8.55 -3.48
CA ALA A 154 -3.96 8.75 -4.92
C ALA A 154 -5.31 8.67 -5.66
N SER A 155 -6.19 7.72 -5.30
CA SER A 155 -7.51 7.61 -5.93
C SER A 155 -8.37 8.84 -5.66
N GLU A 156 -8.44 9.30 -4.40
CA GLU A 156 -9.15 10.53 -4.03
C GLU A 156 -8.60 11.75 -4.79
N ALA A 157 -7.28 11.89 -4.87
CA ALA A 157 -6.64 12.98 -5.60
C ALA A 157 -6.96 12.94 -7.11
N THR A 158 -6.98 11.75 -7.73
CA THR A 158 -7.34 11.61 -9.16
C THR A 158 -8.83 11.83 -9.41
N LEU A 159 -9.71 11.43 -8.50
CA LEU A 159 -11.16 11.67 -8.59
C LEU A 159 -11.48 13.16 -8.43
N ALA A 160 -10.92 13.81 -7.42
CA ALA A 160 -11.07 15.25 -7.23
C ALA A 160 -10.53 16.06 -8.42
N ALA A 161 -9.47 15.57 -9.08
CA ALA A 161 -8.97 16.21 -10.29
C ALA A 161 -9.91 16.05 -11.50
N LEU A 162 -10.66 14.95 -11.60
CA LEU A 162 -11.67 14.76 -12.65
C LEU A 162 -12.85 15.74 -12.52
N ASP A 163 -13.17 16.18 -11.31
CA ASP A 163 -14.22 17.16 -11.05
C ASP A 163 -13.81 18.59 -11.44
N SER A 164 -12.51 18.83 -11.70
CA SER A 164 -12.03 20.14 -12.12
C SER A 164 -12.17 20.35 -13.63
N SER A 165 -12.62 21.55 -14.01
CA SER A 165 -12.86 21.95 -15.41
C SER A 165 -11.71 21.72 -16.41
N PRO A 166 -10.40 21.82 -16.07
CA PRO A 166 -9.33 21.59 -17.04
C PRO A 166 -9.20 20.14 -17.51
N PHE A 167 -9.76 19.17 -16.78
CA PHE A 167 -9.75 17.76 -17.16
C PHE A 167 -11.06 17.29 -17.78
N SER A 168 -12.01 18.20 -18.05
CA SER A 168 -13.35 17.84 -18.53
C SER A 168 -13.41 17.36 -19.99
N SER A 169 -12.35 17.56 -20.80
CA SER A 169 -12.33 17.15 -22.21
C SER A 169 -10.96 16.72 -22.73
N GLY A 170 -10.95 15.92 -23.80
CA GLY A 170 -9.75 15.52 -24.56
C GLY A 170 -8.95 14.33 -23.98
N GLN A 171 -7.70 14.20 -24.45
CA GLN A 171 -6.75 13.18 -24.00
C GLN A 171 -6.46 13.16 -22.48
N PRO A 172 -6.36 14.31 -21.75
CA PRO A 172 -6.00 14.27 -20.33
C PRO A 172 -7.12 13.67 -19.47
N LEU A 173 -8.40 13.82 -19.87
CA LEU A 173 -9.54 13.18 -19.21
C LEU A 173 -9.41 11.66 -19.20
N MET A 174 -9.11 11.07 -20.37
CA MET A 174 -9.00 9.62 -20.50
C MET A 174 -7.84 9.08 -19.68
N SER A 175 -6.71 9.80 -19.66
CA SER A 175 -5.52 9.42 -18.88
C SER A 175 -5.77 9.50 -17.36
N MET A 176 -6.46 10.55 -16.89
CA MET A 176 -6.90 10.67 -15.50
C MET A 176 -7.84 9.53 -15.09
N ARG A 177 -8.83 9.18 -15.93
CA ARG A 177 -9.75 8.07 -15.66
C ARG A 177 -9.02 6.73 -15.59
N THR A 178 -8.07 6.48 -16.48
CA THR A 178 -7.23 5.28 -16.44
C THR A 178 -6.39 5.23 -15.16
N ALA A 179 -5.79 6.35 -14.76
CA ALA A 179 -5.06 6.44 -13.50
C ALA A 179 -5.97 6.18 -12.29
N ALA A 180 -7.14 6.83 -12.21
CA ALA A 180 -8.09 6.63 -11.13
C ALA A 180 -8.54 5.16 -11.03
N ALA A 181 -8.91 4.54 -12.15
CA ALA A 181 -9.28 3.13 -12.20
C ALA A 181 -8.13 2.22 -11.75
N GLY A 182 -6.90 2.46 -12.25
CA GLY A 182 -5.71 1.74 -11.84
C GLY A 182 -5.44 1.84 -10.34
N ALA A 183 -5.61 3.03 -9.75
CA ALA A 183 -5.42 3.25 -8.32
C ALA A 183 -6.44 2.47 -7.48
N ILE A 184 -7.72 2.59 -7.81
CA ILE A 184 -8.81 1.89 -7.10
C ILE A 184 -8.64 0.38 -7.19
N MET A 185 -8.37 -0.16 -8.39
CA MET A 185 -8.16 -1.60 -8.55
C MET A 185 -6.92 -2.09 -7.78
N THR A 186 -5.88 -1.26 -7.68
CA THR A 186 -4.69 -1.57 -6.88
C THR A 186 -4.99 -1.59 -5.38
N VAL A 187 -5.82 -0.68 -4.87
CA VAL A 187 -6.33 -0.72 -3.48
C VAL A 187 -7.04 -2.05 -3.22
N VAL A 188 -7.93 -2.46 -4.13
CA VAL A 188 -8.65 -3.74 -4.04
C VAL A 188 -7.67 -4.92 -4.03
N GLY A 189 -6.67 -4.92 -4.92
CA GLY A 189 -5.62 -5.94 -4.96
C GLY A 189 -4.82 -6.04 -3.66
N CYS A 190 -4.41 -4.90 -3.10
CA CYS A 190 -3.71 -4.84 -1.81
C CYS A 190 -4.58 -5.36 -0.65
N ILE A 191 -5.88 -5.06 -0.62
CA ILE A 191 -6.80 -5.59 0.39
C ILE A 191 -6.94 -7.11 0.27
N PHE A 192 -7.07 -7.65 -0.94
CA PHE A 192 -7.08 -9.10 -1.15
C PHE A 192 -5.78 -9.75 -0.67
N LEU A 193 -4.63 -9.12 -0.91
CA LEU A 193 -3.34 -9.58 -0.40
C LEU A 193 -3.28 -9.53 1.14
N LEU A 194 -3.81 -8.47 1.77
CA LEU A 194 -3.91 -8.38 3.23
C LEU A 194 -4.79 -9.49 3.82
N LEU A 195 -5.94 -9.77 3.21
CA LEU A 195 -6.86 -10.83 3.66
C LEU A 195 -6.23 -12.21 3.49
N THR A 196 -5.57 -12.49 2.36
CA THR A 196 -4.92 -13.78 2.12
C THR A 196 -3.73 -14.01 3.06
N ILE A 197 -2.93 -12.98 3.35
CA ILE A 197 -1.82 -13.06 4.32
C ILE A 197 -2.35 -13.17 5.76
N GLY A 198 -3.41 -12.42 6.09
CA GLY A 198 -4.00 -12.37 7.43
C GLY A 198 -4.73 -13.66 7.82
N THR A 199 -5.49 -14.26 6.91
CA THR A 199 -6.25 -15.50 7.18
C THR A 199 -5.34 -16.71 7.42
N ASP A 200 -4.15 -16.78 6.80
CA ASP A 200 -3.18 -17.85 7.08
C ASP A 200 -2.58 -17.75 8.49
N TRP A 201 -2.60 -16.56 9.12
CA TRP A 201 -2.07 -16.36 10.46
C TRP A 201 -2.99 -16.95 11.54
N GLU A 202 -4.27 -16.63 11.48
CA GLU A 202 -5.26 -17.07 12.47
C GLU A 202 -5.33 -18.61 12.52
N ASN A 203 -5.31 -19.24 11.34
CA ASN A 203 -5.30 -20.70 11.19
C ASN A 203 -4.10 -21.39 11.86
N ARG A 204 -2.97 -20.69 12.05
CA ARG A 204 -1.77 -21.23 12.71
C ARG A 204 -1.77 -20.98 14.22
N ARG A 205 -2.20 -19.80 14.67
CA ARG A 205 -2.36 -19.50 16.11
C ARG A 205 -3.32 -20.47 16.77
N GLY A 206 -4.46 -20.75 16.14
CA GLY A 206 -5.44 -21.72 16.64
C GLY A 206 -4.86 -23.12 16.85
N ARG A 207 -3.94 -23.56 15.99
CA ARG A 207 -3.28 -24.89 16.12
C ARG A 207 -2.20 -24.92 17.20
N ALA A 208 -1.44 -23.84 17.38
CA ALA A 208 -0.41 -23.75 18.41
C ALA A 208 -1.01 -23.75 19.84
N GLY A 209 -2.20 -23.18 20.02
CA GLY A 209 -2.92 -23.21 21.30
C GLY A 209 -3.43 -24.60 21.68
N VAL A 210 -3.93 -25.38 20.72
CA VAL A 210 -4.51 -26.72 20.95
C VAL A 210 -3.43 -27.79 21.18
N ALA A 211 -2.27 -27.66 20.55
CA ALA A 211 -1.15 -28.60 20.74
C ALA A 211 -0.55 -28.55 22.16
N LYS A 212 -0.75 -27.45 22.91
CA LYS A 212 -0.29 -27.33 24.31
C LYS A 212 -1.21 -28.02 25.32
N THR A 213 -2.46 -28.31 24.97
CA THR A 213 -3.45 -28.93 25.89
C THR A 213 -3.65 -30.42 25.67
N THR A 214 -3.05 -31.01 24.63
CA THR A 214 -3.19 -32.44 24.28
C THR A 214 -1.86 -33.18 24.20
N GLY A 215 -0.87 -32.76 25.00
CA GLY A 215 0.30 -33.59 25.27
C GLY A 215 -0.11 -34.84 26.06
N PRO A 216 0.37 -36.05 25.69
CA PRO A 216 0.13 -37.27 26.45
C PRO A 216 0.73 -37.10 27.85
N GLY A 217 -0.01 -37.56 28.86
CA GLY A 217 0.26 -37.27 30.26
C GLY A 217 1.72 -37.37 30.66
N TYR A 218 2.26 -36.26 31.17
CA TYR A 218 3.06 -36.31 32.38
C TYR A 218 2.11 -36.21 33.57
N ALA A 219 1.39 -37.30 33.83
CA ALA A 219 0.95 -37.61 35.17
C ALA A 219 2.20 -38.00 35.96
N GLY A 220 2.91 -37.02 36.48
CA GLY A 220 4.17 -37.28 37.19
C GLY A 220 4.91 -36.02 37.53
N GLN A 221 4.73 -35.59 38.78
CA GLN A 221 5.65 -34.76 39.55
C GLN A 221 6.09 -33.43 38.94
N GLN A 222 5.55 -32.34 39.50
CA GLN A 222 6.38 -31.48 40.34
C GLN A 222 5.44 -30.70 41.26
N GLY A 223 5.62 -30.96 42.56
CA GLY A 223 4.80 -30.38 43.60
C GLY A 223 4.83 -28.87 43.52
N LEU A 224 3.66 -28.28 43.66
CA LEU A 224 3.52 -26.97 44.26
C LEU A 224 4.32 -27.00 45.57
N PRO A 225 5.34 -26.15 45.77
CA PRO A 225 5.69 -25.80 47.13
C PRO A 225 4.50 -25.01 47.66
N THR A 226 3.58 -25.69 48.34
CA THR A 226 2.72 -25.04 49.32
C THR A 226 3.65 -24.50 50.38
N THR A 227 4.14 -23.28 50.19
CA THR A 227 4.56 -22.42 51.29
C THR A 227 3.32 -22.14 52.10
N ALA A 228 2.98 -23.08 53.00
CA ALA A 228 2.28 -22.77 54.22
C ALA A 228 3.18 -21.77 54.96
N ALA A 229 2.90 -20.49 54.75
CA ALA A 229 3.42 -19.42 55.58
C ALA A 229 2.88 -19.66 56.99
N GLY A 230 3.67 -20.34 57.82
CA GLY A 230 3.50 -20.29 59.25
C GLY A 230 3.71 -18.84 59.71
N PRO A 231 2.86 -18.29 60.58
CA PRO A 231 3.03 -16.94 61.08
C PRO A 231 4.24 -16.95 62.03
N GLY A 232 5.40 -16.43 61.58
CA GLY A 232 6.52 -16.18 62.50
C GLY A 232 7.96 -16.20 61.98
N ALA A 233 8.25 -16.24 60.68
CA ALA A 233 9.64 -16.22 60.21
C ALA A 233 10.11 -14.79 59.79
N PRO A 234 11.25 -14.29 60.32
CA PRO A 234 11.74 -12.95 60.04
C PRO A 234 12.34 -12.81 58.62
N VAL A 235 12.10 -11.64 58.04
CA VAL A 235 12.60 -11.18 56.74
C VAL A 235 14.13 -11.04 56.81
N GLY A 236 14.87 -11.78 55.97
CA GLY A 236 16.33 -11.65 55.90
C GLY A 236 16.98 -12.34 54.71
N ALA A 237 17.65 -11.52 53.89
CA ALA A 237 18.75 -11.84 52.97
C ALA A 237 18.45 -12.70 51.73
N GLY A 238 18.20 -12.03 50.61
CA GLY A 238 18.35 -12.62 49.27
C GLY A 238 19.82 -12.88 48.94
N GLY A 239 20.14 -14.15 48.67
CA GLY A 239 21.38 -14.56 48.01
C GLY A 239 21.15 -14.85 46.53
N PRO A 240 22.19 -14.73 45.67
CA PRO A 240 22.07 -14.93 44.23
C PRO A 240 21.92 -16.41 43.87
N VAL A 241 20.93 -16.71 43.05
CA VAL A 241 20.67 -18.06 42.51
C VAL A 241 21.70 -18.36 41.41
N THR A 242 22.56 -19.34 41.67
CA THR A 242 23.57 -19.83 40.70
C THR A 242 22.95 -20.96 39.89
N TYR A 243 22.88 -20.82 38.57
CA TYR A 243 22.47 -21.90 37.67
C TYR A 243 23.69 -22.74 37.28
N THR A 244 23.75 -23.98 37.74
CA THR A 244 24.70 -24.99 37.25
C THR A 244 24.16 -25.60 35.97
N GLY A 245 24.78 -25.25 34.84
CA GLY A 245 24.63 -25.98 33.58
C GLY A 245 25.50 -27.25 33.61
N ASN A 246 24.92 -28.38 33.26
CA ASN A 246 25.65 -29.63 33.00
C ASN A 246 26.09 -29.67 31.52
N PRO A 247 27.29 -30.21 31.20
CA PRO A 247 27.85 -30.23 29.85
C PRO A 247 27.10 -31.15 28.86
#